data_AF-A0AAV1KU34-F1
#
_entry.id   AF-A0AAV1KU34-F1
#
_cell.length_a   1.000
_cell.length_b   1.000
_cell.length_c   1.000
_cell.angle_alpha   90.00
_cell.angle_beta   90.00
_cell.angle_gamma   90.00
#
_symmetry.space_group_name_H-M   'P 1'
#
loop_
_entity.id
_entity.type
_entity.pdbx_description
1 polymer ?
#
loop_
_entity_poly.entity_id
_entity_poly.type
_entity_poly.pdbx_seq_one_letter_code
_entity_poly.pdbx_strand_id
1 'polypeptide(L)' 'MDSIPQLETNALPKIIDVEWKLEVLTNTPGVGSDKLFYTVVLKTDKEDVRFTCDTQQLQDLVYKLKDLVRHCENVKAELS' A
#
# COMPACT_ATOMS: atom_id res chain seq x y z
N MET A 1 36.73 -6.44 18.61
CA MET A 1 35.35 -6.02 18.88
C MET A 1 34.54 -6.54 17.72
N ASP A 2 34.13 -7.80 17.84
CA ASP A 2 33.37 -8.50 16.81
C ASP A 2 31.95 -7.93 16.75
N SER A 3 31.61 -7.34 15.60
CA SER A 3 30.24 -6.96 15.29
C SER A 3 29.43 -8.23 15.08
N ILE A 4 28.53 -8.53 16.02
CA ILE A 4 27.57 -9.61 15.90
C ILE A 4 26.70 -9.32 14.67
N PRO A 5 26.60 -10.21 13.67
CA PRO A 5 25.68 -10.03 12.57
C PRO A 5 24.27 -10.06 13.16
N GLN A 6 23.53 -8.97 13.02
CA GLN A 6 22.12 -8.99 13.36
C GLN A 6 21.48 -10.07 12.49
N LEU A 7 20.91 -11.09 13.16
CA LEU A 7 20.14 -12.13 12.52
C LEU A 7 18.93 -11.42 11.90
N GLU A 8 19.03 -11.08 10.61
CA GLU A 8 17.93 -10.65 9.76
C GLU A 8 16.89 -11.78 9.79
N THR A 9 16.02 -11.76 10.81
CA THR A 9 14.87 -12.64 10.84
C THR A 9 14.13 -12.39 9.53
N ASN A 10 13.81 -13.46 8.80
CA ASN A 10 13.16 -13.46 7.49
C ASN A 10 11.70 -12.94 7.56
N ALA A 11 11.44 -11.99 8.47
CA ALA A 11 10.17 -11.35 8.69
C ALA A 11 9.80 -10.49 7.49
N LEU A 12 8.54 -10.58 7.08
CA LEU A 12 7.98 -9.71 6.06
C LEU A 12 8.02 -8.25 6.54
N PRO A 13 8.26 -7.27 5.66
CA PRO A 13 8.22 -5.86 6.01
C PRO A 13 6.88 -5.51 6.65
N LYS A 14 6.93 -4.73 7.74
CA LYS A 14 5.73 -4.23 8.42
C LYS A 14 5.44 -2.84 7.93
N ILE A 15 4.22 -2.61 7.47
CA ILE A 15 3.75 -1.26 7.15
C ILE A 15 3.56 -0.51 8.47
N ILE A 16 4.25 0.61 8.63
CA ILE A 16 4.23 1.45 9.84
C ILE A 16 3.50 2.76 9.62
N ASP A 17 3.45 3.25 8.38
CA ASP A 17 2.77 4.49 8.00
C ASP A 17 2.40 4.47 6.51
N VAL A 18 1.50 5.37 6.10
CA VAL A 18 1.07 5.53 4.70
C VAL A 18 1.00 7.00 4.36
N GLU A 19 1.84 7.42 3.41
CA GLU A 19 1.79 8.74 2.79
C GLU A 19 1.09 8.64 1.43
N TRP A 20 0.37 9.69 1.04
CA TRP A 20 -0.26 9.74 -0.28
C TRP A 20 -0.31 11.15 -0.86
N LYS A 21 -0.35 11.23 -2.18
CA LYS A 21 -0.50 12.46 -2.95
C LYS A 21 -1.49 12.22 -4.09
N LEU A 22 -2.43 13.14 -4.26
CA LEU A 22 -3.29 13.20 -5.44
C LEU A 22 -2.66 14.15 -6.48
N GLU A 23 -2.55 13.68 -7.71
CA GLU A 23 -2.07 14.42 -8.86
C GLU A 23 -3.17 14.45 -9.92
N VAL A 24 -3.52 15.66 -10.35
CA VAL A 24 -4.51 15.86 -11.41
C VAL A 24 -3.75 16.11 -12.70
N LEU A 25 -3.93 15.22 -13.67
CA LEU A 25 -3.37 15.42 -15.00
C LEU A 25 -4.46 16.03 -15.88
N THR A 26 -4.45 17.36 -15.97
CA THR A 26 -5.36 18.11 -16.84
C THR A 26 -4.85 17.98 -18.27
N ASN A 27 -5.61 17.31 -19.14
CA ASN A 27 -5.33 17.39 -20.57
C ASN A 27 -5.72 18.77 -21.10
N THR A 28 -4.97 19.24 -22.10
CA THR A 28 -5.19 20.50 -22.82
C THR A 28 -6.65 20.76 -23.18
N PRO A 29 -7.07 22.04 -23.30
CA PRO A 29 -8.46 22.42 -23.49
C PRO A 29 -9.10 21.71 -24.69
N GLY A 30 -10.17 20.95 -24.45
CA GLY A 30 -11.12 20.50 -25.48
C GLY A 30 -11.31 19.00 -25.69
N VAL A 31 -10.48 18.09 -25.16
CA VAL A 31 -10.57 16.66 -25.52
C VAL A 31 -10.17 15.67 -24.40
N GLY A 32 -10.59 15.87 -23.15
CA GLY A 32 -10.40 14.80 -22.17
C GLY A 32 -10.92 15.11 -20.77
N SER A 33 -11.50 14.10 -20.13
CA SER A 33 -11.79 14.11 -18.69
C SER A 33 -10.49 14.15 -17.90
N ASP A 34 -10.40 14.99 -16.88
CA ASP A 34 -9.27 15.03 -15.96
C ASP A 34 -9.00 13.63 -15.39
N LYS A 35 -7.78 13.11 -15.58
CA LYS A 35 -7.39 11.82 -15.01
C LYS A 35 -6.71 12.06 -13.67
N LEU A 36 -7.28 11.46 -12.62
CA LEU A 36 -6.74 11.49 -11.27
C LEU A 36 -5.71 10.36 -11.13
N PHE A 37 -4.54 10.69 -10.60
CA PHE A 37 -3.51 9.76 -10.23
C PHE A 37 -3.19 9.89 -8.75
N TYR A 38 -3.01 8.77 -8.07
CA TYR A 38 -2.69 8.70 -6.66
C TYR A 38 -1.31 8.08 -6.53
N THR A 39 -0.34 8.82 -6.00
CA THR A 39 0.91 8.24 -5.53
C THR A 39 0.75 7.86 -4.06
N VAL A 40 0.96 6.59 -3.76
CA VAL A 40 0.92 6.04 -2.40
C VAL A 40 2.31 5.55 -2.04
N VAL A 41 2.76 5.88 -0.83
CA VAL A 41 4.00 5.40 -0.23
C VAL A 41 3.66 4.68 1.05
N LEU A 42 3.85 3.36 1.05
CA LEU A 42 3.77 2.55 2.25
C LEU A 42 5.13 2.63 2.94
N LYS A 43 5.18 3.31 4.09
CA LYS A 43 6.37 3.31 4.94
C LYS A 43 6.48 1.98 5.62
N THR A 44 7.65 1.36 5.54
CA THR A 44 7.89 0.08 6.23
C THR A 44 9.07 0.18 7.17
N ASP A 45 9.20 -0.80 8.07
CA ASP A 45 10.37 -0.97 8.92
C ASP A 45 11.63 -1.42 8.17
N LYS A 46 11.51 -1.67 6.86
CA LYS A 46 12.62 -2.03 5.96
C LYS A 46 12.77 -1.00 4.84
N GLU A 47 12.10 -1.21 3.72
CA GLU A 47 12.13 -0.35 2.55
C GLU A 47 10.73 0.17 2.21
N ASP A 48 10.63 1.46 1.90
CA ASP A 48 9.37 2.08 1.49
C ASP A 48 8.89 1.51 0.16
N VAL A 49 7.61 1.17 0.07
CA VAL A 49 6.98 0.73 -1.18
C VAL A 49 6.21 1.90 -1.77
N ARG A 50 6.61 2.35 -2.97
CA ARG A 50 5.93 3.42 -3.71
C ARG A 50 5.24 2.88 -4.95
N PHE A 51 4.00 3.29 -5.16
CA PHE A 51 3.27 3.04 -6.40
C PHE A 51 2.36 4.20 -6.77
N THR A 52 2.04 4.31 -8.05
CA THR A 52 1.04 5.25 -8.58
C THR A 52 -0.10 4.46 -9.20
N CYS A 53 -1.33 4.85 -8.92
CA CYS A 53 -2.52 4.19 -9.43
C CYS A 53 -3.61 5.21 -9.82
N ASP A 54 -4.56 4.80 -10.66
CA ASP A 54 -5.79 5.56 -10.89
C ASP A 54 -6.87 5.22 -9.86
N THR A 55 -8.01 5.92 -9.94
CA THR A 55 -9.12 5.75 -9.00
C THR A 55 -9.62 4.31 -8.93
N GLN A 56 -9.71 3.61 -10.06
CA GLN A 56 -10.22 2.23 -10.08
C GLN A 56 -9.24 1.28 -9.39
N GLN A 57 -7.96 1.39 -9.73
CA GLN A 57 -6.91 0.59 -9.11
C GLN A 57 -6.80 0.83 -7.59
N LEU A 58 -6.99 2.07 -7.14
CA LEU A 58 -7.03 2.41 -5.72
C LEU A 58 -8.23 1.77 -5.01
N GLN A 59 -9.42 1.82 -5.62
CA GLN A 59 -10.61 1.17 -5.09
C GLN A 59 -10.41 -0.35 -4.96
N ASP A 60 -9.89 -0.99 -6.02
CA ASP A 60 -9.60 -2.44 -6.02
C ASP A 60 -8.63 -2.82 -4.89
N LEU A 61 -7.61 -1.99 -4.65
CA LEU A 61 -6.67 -2.21 -3.54
C LEU A 61 -7.38 -2.13 -2.18
N VAL A 62 -8.21 -1.11 -1.95
CA VAL A 62 -8.97 -0.95 -0.70
C VAL A 62 -9.92 -2.13 -0.47
N TYR A 63 -10.58 -2.61 -1.51
CA TYR A 63 -11.45 -3.79 -1.42
C TYR A 63 -10.67 -5.05 -1.04
N LYS A 64 -9.53 -5.30 -1.70
CA LYS A 64 -8.66 -6.43 -1.35
C LYS A 64 -8.18 -6.37 0.11
N LEU A 65 -7.81 -5.19 0.60
CA LEU A 65 -7.40 -5.01 1.99
C LEU A 65 -8.54 -5.33 2.97
N LYS A 66 -9.78 -4.89 2.68
CA LYS A 66 -10.96 -5.22 3.49
C LYS A 66 -11.25 -6.71 3.50
N ASP A 67 -11.16 -7.36 2.35
CA ASP A 67 -11.37 -8.81 2.24
C ASP A 67 -10.31 -9.60 3.02
N LEU A 68 -9.05 -9.15 2.98
CA LEU A 68 -7.97 -9.73 3.79
C LEU A 68 -8.24 -9.58 5.30
N VAL A 69 -8.68 -8.42 5.76
CA VAL A 69 -9.05 -8.21 7.18
C VAL A 69 -10.15 -9.19 7.58
N ARG A 70 -11.23 -9.29 6.79
CA ARG A 70 -12.33 -10.22 7.05
C ARG A 70 -11.85 -11.67 7.07
N HIS A 71 -10.94 -12.04 6.18
CA HIS A 71 -10.36 -13.38 6.16
C HIS A 71 -9.56 -13.66 7.42
N CYS A 72 -8.71 -12.73 7.87
CA CYS A 72 -7.96 -12.87 9.12
C CYS A 72 -8.87 -13.00 10.35
N GLU A 73 -9.96 -12.25 10.41
CA GLU A 73 -10.96 -12.34 11.48
C GLU A 73 -11.64 -13.72 11.51
N ASN A 74 -12.02 -14.26 10.35
CA ASN A 74 -12.59 -15.59 10.25
C ASN A 74 -11.59 -16.66 10.71
N VAL A 75 -10.35 -16.61 10.23
CA VAL A 75 -9.29 -17.57 10.63
C VAL A 75 -9.04 -17.50 12.13
N LYS A 76 -9.05 -16.30 12.72
CA LYS A 76 -8.92 -16.13 14.17
C LYS A 76 -10.07 -16.79 14.94
N ALA A 77 -11.30 -16.69 14.45
CA ALA A 77 -12.47 -17.30 15.07
C ALA A 77 -12.47 -18.84 14.98
N GLU A 78 -11.89 -19.40 13.92
CA GLU A 78 -11.73 -20.87 13.76
C GLU A 78 -10.66 -21.45 14.69
N LEU A 79 -9.70 -20.62 15.12
CA LEU A 79 -8.58 -21.01 15.99
C LEU A 79 -8.85 -20.77 17.49
N SER A 80 -9.96 -20.11 17.85
CA SER A 80 -10.38 -19.80 19.23
C SER A 80 -11.42 -20.77 19.76
#